data_AF-A0A7V5Y5H0-F1
#
_entry.id   AF-A0A7V5Y5H0-F1
#
_cell.length_a   1.000
_cell.length_b   1.000
_cell.length_c   1.000
_cell.angle_alpha   90.00
_cell.angle_beta   90.00
_cell.angle_gamma   90.00
#
_symmetry.space_group_name_H-M   'P 1'
#
loop_
_entity.id
_entity.type
_entity.pdbx_description
1 polymer ?
#
loop_
_entity_poly.entity_id
_entity_poly.type
_entity_poly.pdbx_seq_one_letter_code
_entity_poly.pdbx_strand_id
1 'polypeptide(L)'
;MKKGILIGALLSGVLTVAAAQHTRELVIFPFGTGSNVQVPEEFNLNTELMNALYAQLKEIPGIYVMRFKETNPAVRRALDENRLRRDRLNPPFNVKEADGTWRSARIGQILGVNYVLAGSIEEFRYDPTTKRATITVSLDLVQVSDGAVVVSLAESGQGRL
;
A
#
# COMPACT_ATOMS: atom_id res chain seq x y z
N MET A 1 -2.61 2.77 25.24
CA MET A 1 -3.32 2.62 23.95
C MET A 1 -2.73 1.44 23.20
N LYS A 2 -3.56 0.47 22.82
CA LYS A 2 -3.15 -0.83 22.27
C LYS A 2 -2.54 -0.66 20.86
N LYS A 3 -1.21 -0.54 20.79
CA LYS A 3 -0.43 -0.52 19.54
C LYS A 3 -0.49 -1.84 18.74
N GLY A 4 -1.19 -2.87 19.24
CA GLY A 4 -1.08 -4.24 18.75
C GLY A 4 -2.20 -4.76 17.84
N ILE A 5 -3.30 -4.03 17.64
CA ILE A 5 -4.45 -4.56 16.87
C ILE A 5 -4.24 -4.39 15.35
N LEU A 6 -3.76 -3.21 14.94
CA LEU A 6 -3.45 -2.83 13.55
C LEU A 6 -2.47 -3.79 12.86
N ILE A 7 -1.58 -4.36 13.68
CA ILE A 7 -0.46 -5.22 13.28
C ILE A 7 -0.91 -6.68 13.19
N GLY A 8 -1.80 -7.13 14.07
CA GLY A 8 -2.19 -8.54 14.17
C GLY A 8 -2.93 -9.07 12.93
N ALA A 9 -3.86 -8.31 12.38
CA ALA A 9 -4.66 -8.74 11.23
C ALA A 9 -3.86 -8.74 9.91
N LEU A 10 -3.08 -7.68 9.66
CA LEU A 10 -2.18 -7.61 8.51
C LEU A 10 -1.12 -8.72 8.59
N LEU A 11 -0.46 -8.91 9.74
CA LEU A 11 0.51 -9.98 9.88
C LEU A 11 -0.12 -11.36 9.75
N SER A 12 -1.31 -11.61 10.29
CA SER A 12 -1.93 -12.94 10.18
C SER A 12 -2.22 -13.30 8.72
N GLY A 13 -2.77 -12.36 7.93
CA GLY A 13 -3.03 -12.57 6.52
C GLY A 13 -1.74 -12.70 5.69
N VAL A 14 -0.72 -11.90 6.00
CA VAL A 14 0.57 -11.97 5.33
C VAL A 14 1.36 -13.23 5.75
N LEU A 15 1.20 -13.73 6.98
CA LEU A 15 1.80 -14.99 7.45
C LEU A 15 1.13 -16.22 6.82
N THR A 16 -0.18 -16.21 6.58
CA THR A 16 -0.83 -17.26 5.78
C THR A 16 -0.32 -17.30 4.34
N VAL A 17 0.11 -16.15 3.81
CA VAL A 17 0.78 -16.05 2.51
C VAL A 17 2.24 -16.52 2.61
N ALA A 18 2.96 -16.22 3.69
CA ALA A 18 4.35 -16.62 3.87
C ALA A 18 4.58 -18.13 4.06
N ALA A 19 3.54 -18.92 4.35
CA ALA A 19 3.65 -20.35 4.69
C ALA A 19 4.06 -21.29 3.53
N ALA A 20 4.44 -20.77 2.35
CA ALA A 20 4.96 -21.60 1.25
C ALA A 20 6.49 -21.59 1.21
N GLN A 21 7.08 -22.71 0.77
CA GLN A 21 8.53 -22.95 0.67
C GLN A 21 9.30 -22.02 -0.30
N HIS A 22 8.63 -21.08 -0.96
CA HIS A 22 9.22 -20.13 -1.89
C HIS A 22 9.04 -18.70 -1.40
N THR A 23 10.12 -17.91 -1.43
CA THR A 23 10.08 -16.46 -1.16
C THR A 23 9.05 -15.81 -2.08
N ARG A 24 8.10 -15.08 -1.50
CA ARG A 24 7.07 -14.36 -2.25
C ARG A 24 7.42 -12.88 -2.35
N GLU A 25 7.32 -12.32 -3.54
CA GLU A 25 7.60 -10.92 -3.79
C GLU A 25 6.35 -10.06 -3.52
N LEU A 26 6.54 -8.99 -2.77
CA LEU A 26 5.52 -8.02 -2.40
C LEU A 26 5.95 -6.62 -2.80
N VAL A 27 5.14 -5.92 -3.60
CA VAL A 27 5.33 -4.50 -3.87
C VAL A 27 4.36 -3.66 -3.05
N ILE A 28 4.89 -2.69 -2.32
CA ILE A 28 4.11 -1.69 -1.60
C ILE A 28 4.01 -0.39 -2.43
N PHE A 29 2.80 0.10 -2.62
CA PHE A 29 2.51 1.34 -3.35
C PHE A 29 2.41 2.52 -2.39
N PRO A 30 2.81 3.74 -2.81
CA PRO A 30 2.57 4.93 -2.01
C PRO A 30 1.06 5.13 -1.82
N PHE A 31 0.69 5.61 -0.63
CA PHE A 31 -0.72 5.83 -0.30
C PHE A 31 -1.34 6.91 -1.20
N GLY A 32 -2.57 6.67 -1.64
CA GLY A 32 -3.42 7.75 -2.14
C GLY A 32 -3.91 8.63 -0.99
N THR A 33 -4.43 9.80 -1.33
CA THR A 33 -5.19 10.65 -0.40
C THR A 33 -6.62 10.75 -0.89
N GLY A 34 -7.58 10.51 -0.01
CA GLY A 34 -8.99 10.79 -0.29
C GLY A 34 -9.20 12.26 -0.64
N SER A 35 -10.22 12.56 -1.45
CA SER A 35 -10.48 13.90 -1.97
C SER A 35 -10.72 14.96 -0.88
N ASN A 36 -11.09 14.54 0.32
CA ASN A 36 -11.40 15.42 1.45
C ASN A 36 -10.25 15.51 2.47
N VAL A 37 -9.11 14.87 2.21
CA VAL A 37 -7.98 14.83 3.13
C VAL A 37 -7.04 15.99 2.87
N GLN A 38 -6.95 16.92 3.82
CA GLN A 38 -5.96 17.99 3.82
C GLN A 38 -4.83 17.62 4.77
N VAL A 39 -3.74 17.09 4.23
CA VAL A 39 -2.50 16.89 4.98
C VAL A 39 -1.69 18.17 4.86
N PRO A 40 -1.31 18.84 5.97
CA PRO A 40 -0.44 20.00 5.89
C PRO A 40 0.89 19.59 5.25
N GLU A 41 1.41 20.40 4.31
CA GLU A 41 2.62 20.08 3.53
C GLU A 41 3.85 19.82 4.42
N GLU A 42 3.87 20.40 5.61
CA GLU A 42 4.90 20.22 6.63
C GLU A 42 4.97 18.76 7.14
N PHE A 43 3.88 18.01 7.03
CA PHE A 43 3.81 16.60 7.39
C PHE A 43 4.08 15.73 6.16
N ASN A 44 5.28 15.14 6.11
CA ASN A 44 5.68 14.10 5.15
C ASN A 44 4.95 12.76 5.40
N LEU A 45 3.63 12.81 5.57
CA LEU A 45 2.82 11.71 6.09
C LEU A 45 2.92 10.44 5.25
N ASN A 46 2.91 10.58 3.92
CA ASN A 46 3.06 9.45 3.01
C ASN A 46 4.41 8.72 3.24
N THR A 47 5.50 9.48 3.33
CA THR A 47 6.85 8.96 3.59
C THR A 47 6.91 8.23 4.93
N GLU A 48 6.36 8.81 5.99
CA GLU A 48 6.33 8.21 7.32
C GLU A 48 5.52 6.90 7.34
N LEU A 49 4.32 6.90 6.74
CA LEU A 49 3.49 5.69 6.63
C LEU A 49 4.18 4.60 5.82
N MET A 50 4.79 4.96 4.68
CA MET A 50 5.53 4.02 3.84
C MET A 50 6.75 3.45 4.56
N ASN A 51 7.43 4.25 5.38
CA ASN A 51 8.56 3.82 6.19
C ASN A 51 8.12 2.85 7.29
N ALA A 52 7.06 3.19 8.04
CA ALA A 52 6.52 2.34 9.09
C ALA A 52 6.01 1.00 8.53
N LEU A 53 5.24 1.04 7.44
CA LEU A 53 4.71 -0.14 6.79
C LEU A 53 5.82 -1.06 6.25
N TYR A 54 6.80 -0.48 5.54
CA TYR A 54 7.95 -1.23 5.04
C TYR A 54 8.74 -1.88 6.18
N ALA A 55 8.97 -1.15 7.27
CA ALA A 55 9.72 -1.64 8.41
C ALA A 55 9.03 -2.81 9.11
N GLN A 56 7.69 -2.87 9.09
CA GLN A 56 6.94 -4.00 9.64
C GLN A 56 6.92 -5.21 8.69
N LEU A 57 6.68 -4.98 7.40
CA LEU A 57 6.54 -6.06 6.43
C LEU A 57 7.86 -6.80 6.15
N LYS A 58 8.99 -6.09 6.18
CA LYS A 58 10.31 -6.72 5.95
C LYS A 58 10.70 -7.74 7.03
N GLU A 59 10.08 -7.67 8.21
CA GLU A 59 10.34 -8.60 9.32
C GLU A 59 9.60 -9.92 9.15
N ILE A 60 8.72 -10.05 8.14
CA ILE A 60 7.97 -11.26 7.88
C ILE A 60 8.84 -12.23 7.06
N PRO A 61 9.18 -13.42 7.61
CA PRO A 61 9.99 -14.39 6.89
C PRO A 61 9.32 -14.86 5.59
N GLY A 62 10.13 -15.15 4.56
CA GLY A 62 9.61 -15.67 3.29
C GLY A 62 8.95 -14.63 2.38
N ILE A 63 9.03 -13.34 2.71
CA ILE A 63 8.52 -12.26 1.86
C ILE A 63 9.64 -11.28 1.51
N TYR A 64 9.79 -11.03 0.21
CA TYR A 64 10.68 -10.00 -0.30
C TYR A 64 9.89 -8.73 -0.61
N VAL A 65 10.07 -7.70 0.22
CA VAL A 65 9.30 -6.46 0.16
C VAL A 65 10.05 -5.41 -0.65
N MET A 66 9.37 -4.82 -1.64
CA MET A 66 9.88 -3.73 -2.47
C MET A 66 8.94 -2.53 -2.45
N ARG A 67 9.49 -1.32 -2.56
CA ARG A 67 8.69 -0.10 -2.78
C ARG A 67 8.51 0.13 -4.27
N PHE A 68 7.28 0.47 -4.68
CA PHE A 68 7.02 0.88 -6.04
C PHE A 68 7.87 2.11 -6.43
N LYS A 69 8.41 2.09 -7.65
CA LYS A 69 9.11 3.20 -8.27
C LYS A 69 8.74 3.26 -9.74
N GLU A 70 8.27 4.41 -10.23
CA GLU A 70 8.02 4.62 -11.66
C GLU A 70 9.30 4.41 -12.50
N THR A 71 10.47 4.64 -11.91
CA THR A 71 11.77 4.50 -12.57
C THR A 71 12.22 3.04 -12.75
N ASN A 72 11.43 2.06 -12.28
CA ASN A 72 11.71 0.66 -12.49
C ASN A 72 11.76 0.34 -14.01
N PRO A 73 12.79 -0.39 -14.51
CA PRO A 73 12.92 -0.71 -15.92
C PRO A 73 11.70 -1.40 -16.54
N ALA A 74 11.03 -2.29 -15.80
CA ALA A 74 9.83 -2.98 -16.29
C ALA A 74 8.65 -2.02 -16.48
N VAL A 75 8.51 -1.04 -15.57
CA VAL A 75 7.48 0.01 -15.66
C VAL A 75 7.77 0.93 -16.84
N ARG A 76 9.01 1.41 -16.97
CA ARG A 76 9.42 2.26 -18.10
C ARG A 76 9.18 1.56 -19.43
N ARG A 77 9.62 0.30 -19.55
CA ARG A 77 9.39 -0.51 -20.74
C ARG A 77 7.90 -0.68 -21.05
N ALA A 78 7.06 -0.90 -20.04
CA ALA A 78 5.62 -1.02 -20.25
C ALA A 78 4.96 0.30 -20.70
N LEU A 79 5.47 1.46 -20.26
CA LEU A 79 5.06 2.76 -20.78
C LEU A 79 5.47 2.93 -22.24
N ASP A 80 6.73 2.63 -22.56
CA ASP A 80 7.28 2.76 -23.92
C ASP A 80 6.55 1.84 -24.93
N GLU A 81 6.16 0.64 -24.49
CA GLU A 81 5.41 -0.33 -25.28
C GLU A 81 3.88 -0.10 -25.24
N ASN A 82 3.39 0.98 -24.62
CA ASN A 82 1.96 1.30 -24.44
C ASN A 82 1.14 0.21 -23.72
N ARG A 83 1.79 -0.69 -22.97
CA ARG A 83 1.12 -1.69 -22.12
C ARG A 83 0.65 -1.10 -20.79
N LEU A 84 1.18 0.07 -20.42
CA LEU A 84 0.78 0.84 -19.26
C LEU A 84 0.60 2.30 -19.66
N ARG A 85 -0.43 2.97 -19.12
CA ARG A 85 -0.64 4.40 -19.34
C ARG A 85 -0.09 5.20 -18.15
N ARG A 86 0.49 6.36 -18.44
CA ARG A 86 1.16 7.18 -17.41
C ARG A 86 0.23 7.70 -16.33
N ASP A 87 -1.02 8.01 -16.67
CA ASP A 87 -2.04 8.43 -15.70
C ASP A 87 -2.42 7.33 -14.71
N ARG A 88 -2.13 6.06 -15.02
CA ARG A 88 -2.30 4.92 -14.09
C ARG A 88 -1.16 4.78 -13.09
N LEU A 89 -0.14 5.63 -13.16
CA LEU A 89 0.96 5.65 -12.19
C LEU A 89 0.75 6.66 -11.06
N ASN A 90 -0.38 7.38 -11.07
CA ASN A 90 -0.76 8.26 -9.98
C ASN A 90 -1.60 7.49 -8.93
N PRO A 91 -1.36 7.71 -7.63
CA PRO A 91 -2.27 7.27 -6.57
C PRO A 91 -3.70 7.83 -6.78
N PRO A 92 -4.74 7.19 -6.22
CA PRO A 92 -4.72 5.95 -5.45
C PRO A 92 -4.48 4.70 -6.30
N PHE A 93 -3.82 3.69 -5.72
CA PHE A 93 -3.52 2.43 -6.39
C PHE A 93 -4.48 1.29 -6.00
N ASN A 94 -5.19 1.43 -4.88
CA ASN A 94 -6.26 0.53 -4.45
C ASN A 94 -7.60 0.96 -5.10
N VAL A 95 -7.63 1.03 -6.43
CA VAL A 95 -8.86 1.28 -7.19
C VAL A 95 -9.00 0.25 -8.29
N LYS A 96 -10.24 -0.15 -8.58
CA LYS A 96 -10.55 -0.99 -9.73
C LYS A 96 -10.63 -0.15 -11.00
N GLU A 97 -10.09 -0.68 -12.08
CA GLU A 97 -10.25 -0.13 -13.42
C GLU A 97 -11.58 -0.60 -14.04
N ALA A 98 -11.88 -0.10 -15.25
CA ALA A 98 -13.15 -0.37 -15.92
C ALA A 98 -13.39 -1.87 -16.18
N ASP A 99 -12.33 -2.66 -16.29
CA ASP A 99 -12.39 -4.12 -16.46
C ASP A 99 -12.43 -4.90 -15.14
N GLY A 100 -12.53 -4.20 -14.00
CA GLY A 100 -12.57 -4.78 -12.67
C GLY A 100 -11.20 -5.12 -12.06
N THR A 101 -10.11 -4.96 -12.81
CA THR A 101 -8.75 -5.22 -12.34
C THR A 101 -8.30 -4.12 -11.38
N TRP A 102 -7.68 -4.49 -10.26
CA TRP A 102 -7.02 -3.51 -9.40
C TRP A 102 -5.84 -2.86 -10.13
N ARG A 103 -5.75 -1.53 -10.10
CA ARG A 103 -4.62 -0.79 -10.69
C ARG A 103 -3.28 -1.30 -10.17
N SER A 104 -3.18 -1.52 -8.86
CA SER A 104 -2.00 -2.12 -8.23
C SER A 104 -1.66 -3.49 -8.81
N ALA A 105 -2.66 -4.37 -9.03
CA ALA A 105 -2.44 -5.71 -9.56
C ALA A 105 -1.96 -5.68 -11.02
N ARG A 106 -2.50 -4.80 -11.87
CA ARG A 106 -2.01 -4.60 -13.24
C ARG A 106 -0.54 -4.20 -13.27
N ILE A 107 -0.14 -3.28 -12.38
CA ILE A 107 1.28 -2.90 -12.25
C ILE A 107 2.10 -4.06 -11.66
N GLY A 108 1.54 -4.81 -10.72
CA GLY A 108 2.15 -6.03 -10.17
C GLY A 108 2.47 -7.07 -11.25
N GLN A 109 1.58 -7.28 -12.22
CA GLN A 109 1.80 -8.17 -13.36
C GLN A 109 2.99 -7.71 -14.22
N ILE A 110 3.13 -6.41 -14.45
CA ILE A 110 4.27 -5.82 -15.18
C ILE A 110 5.58 -6.04 -14.42
N LEU A 111 5.54 -5.95 -13.09
CA LEU A 111 6.70 -6.14 -12.23
C LEU A 111 7.04 -7.62 -11.99
N GLY A 112 6.15 -8.55 -12.34
CA GLY A 112 6.36 -9.99 -12.14
C GLY A 112 6.26 -10.45 -10.69
N VAL A 113 5.62 -9.67 -9.81
CA VAL A 113 5.54 -9.98 -8.37
C VAL A 113 4.33 -10.82 -8.00
N ASN A 114 4.37 -11.47 -6.83
CA ASN A 114 3.27 -12.31 -6.37
C ASN A 114 2.13 -11.50 -5.73
N TYR A 115 2.48 -10.46 -4.97
CA TYR A 115 1.55 -9.64 -4.22
C TYR A 115 1.80 -8.16 -4.42
N VAL A 116 0.72 -7.40 -4.27
CA VAL A 116 0.76 -5.95 -4.19
C VAL A 116 -0.04 -5.48 -2.98
N LEU A 117 0.47 -4.47 -2.30
CA LEU A 117 -0.22 -3.80 -1.21
C LEU A 117 -0.39 -2.33 -1.59
N ALA A 118 -1.64 -1.89 -1.67
CA ALA A 118 -2.00 -0.52 -1.98
C ALA A 118 -3.01 -0.02 -0.97
N GLY A 119 -2.98 1.28 -0.69
CA GLY A 119 -3.86 1.89 0.29
C GLY A 119 -4.12 3.34 0.03
N SER A 120 -5.05 3.89 0.80
CA SER A 120 -5.41 5.30 0.78
C SER A 120 -5.54 5.84 2.20
N ILE A 121 -5.18 7.11 2.37
CA ILE A 121 -5.49 7.88 3.57
C ILE A 121 -6.91 8.39 3.39
N GLU A 122 -7.83 7.88 4.20
CA GLU A 122 -9.26 8.19 4.14
C GLU A 122 -9.60 9.43 4.96
N GLU A 123 -8.89 9.64 6.07
CA GLU A 123 -9.08 10.79 6.94
C GLU A 123 -7.75 11.21 7.56
N PHE A 124 -7.53 12.51 7.66
CA PHE A 124 -6.48 13.09 8.49
C PHE A 124 -7.03 14.33 9.19
N ARG A 125 -6.88 14.37 10.52
CA ARG A 125 -7.27 15.52 11.34
C ARG A 125 -6.18 15.81 12.35
N TYR A 126 -5.70 17.05 12.37
CA TYR A 126 -4.74 17.54 13.35
C TYR A 126 -5.35 18.62 14.22
N ASP A 127 -5.27 18.44 15.53
CA ASP A 127 -5.63 19.44 16.53
C ASP A 127 -4.34 20.12 17.04
N PRO A 128 -4.11 21.41 16.70
CA PRO A 128 -2.92 22.13 17.12
C PRO A 128 -2.89 22.44 18.62
N THR A 129 -4.05 22.50 19.29
CA THR A 129 -4.14 22.79 20.73
C THR A 129 -3.71 21.59 21.55
N THR A 130 -4.18 20.40 21.20
CA THR A 130 -3.81 19.15 21.90
C THR A 130 -2.60 18.45 21.29
N LYS A 131 -2.10 18.95 20.15
CA LYS A 131 -1.07 18.33 19.30
C LYS A 131 -1.41 16.88 18.94
N ARG A 132 -2.69 16.59 18.70
CA ARG A 132 -3.15 15.24 18.37
C ARG A 132 -3.48 15.12 16.90
N ALA A 133 -2.92 14.11 16.25
CA ALA A 133 -3.29 13.71 14.91
C ALA A 133 -4.17 12.44 14.97
N THR A 134 -5.28 12.44 14.24
CA THR A 134 -6.07 11.26 13.92
C THR A 134 -5.88 10.95 12.44
N ILE A 135 -5.62 9.69 12.12
CA ILE A 135 -5.48 9.22 10.75
C ILE A 135 -6.33 7.98 10.55
N THR A 136 -7.05 7.90 9.43
CA THR A 136 -7.72 6.68 8.98
C THR A 136 -7.11 6.25 7.67
N VAL A 137 -6.70 4.99 7.57
CA VAL A 137 -6.09 4.40 6.37
C VAL A 137 -6.84 3.15 5.94
N SER A 138 -6.96 2.96 4.63
CA SER A 138 -7.40 1.73 4.00
C SER A 138 -6.22 1.03 3.33
N LEU A 139 -6.19 -0.30 3.34
CA LEU A 139 -5.14 -1.13 2.74
C LEU A 139 -5.75 -2.40 2.14
N ASP A 140 -5.37 -2.71 0.91
CA ASP A 140 -5.72 -3.93 0.22
C ASP A 140 -4.46 -4.68 -0.22
N LEU A 141 -4.31 -5.91 0.28
CA LEU A 141 -3.34 -6.88 -0.21
C LEU A 141 -3.99 -7.70 -1.31
N VAL A 142 -3.44 -7.62 -2.52
CA VAL A 142 -3.98 -8.29 -3.70
C VAL A 142 -2.98 -9.31 -4.22
N GLN A 143 -3.47 -10.52 -4.52
CA GLN A 143 -2.73 -11.53 -5.23
C GLN A 143 -2.72 -11.22 -6.72
N VAL A 144 -1.54 -11.16 -7.32
CA VAL A 144 -1.37 -10.67 -8.71
C VAL A 144 -1.87 -11.67 -9.76
N SER A 145 -1.77 -12.97 -9.47
CA SER A 145 -2.10 -14.03 -10.42
C SER A 145 -3.56 -14.05 -10.85
N ASP A 146 -4.47 -13.73 -9.92
CA ASP A 146 -5.92 -13.81 -10.10
C ASP A 146 -6.63 -12.50 -9.73
N GLY A 147 -5.91 -11.49 -9.23
CA GLY A 147 -6.45 -10.21 -8.80
C GLY A 147 -7.28 -10.29 -7.51
N ALA A 148 -7.23 -11.41 -6.79
CA ALA A 148 -8.01 -11.59 -5.57
C ALA A 148 -7.48 -10.74 -4.42
N VAL A 149 -8.39 -10.07 -3.70
CA VAL A 149 -8.04 -9.41 -2.43
C VAL A 149 -7.89 -10.47 -1.36
N VAL A 150 -6.68 -10.64 -0.85
CA VAL A 150 -6.36 -11.61 0.19
C VAL A 150 -6.63 -11.02 1.56
N VAL A 151 -6.35 -9.73 1.73
CA VAL A 151 -6.58 -8.97 2.96
C VAL A 151 -7.09 -7.59 2.59
N SER A 152 -8.12 -7.11 3.29
CA SER A 152 -8.56 -5.72 3.25
C SER A 152 -8.68 -5.20 4.67
N LEU A 153 -8.13 -4.03 4.94
CA LEU A 153 -8.11 -3.39 6.25
C LEU A 153 -8.51 -1.93 6.12
N ALA A 154 -9.30 -1.44 7.08
CA ALA A 154 -9.59 -0.02 7.27
C ALA A 154 -9.42 0.29 8.75
N GLU A 155 -8.46 1.14 9.09
CA GLU A 155 -8.01 1.33 10.47
C GLU A 155 -7.80 2.80 10.78
N SER A 156 -8.17 3.18 12.01
CA SER A 156 -7.98 4.54 12.52
C SER A 156 -6.99 4.54 13.67
N GLY A 157 -6.01 5.45 13.60
CA GLY A 157 -4.96 5.63 14.59
C GLY A 157 -4.95 7.07 15.11
N GLN A 158 -4.51 7.23 16.36
CA GLN A 158 -4.25 8.54 16.95
C GLN A 158 -2.84 8.61 17.51
N GLY A 159 -2.16 9.73 17.26
CA GLY A 159 -0.81 10.02 17.74
C GLY A 159 -0.72 11.43 18.31
N ARG A 160 0.25 11.65 19.21
CA ARG A 160 0.62 13.00 19.67
C ARG A 160 1.93 13.39 18.99
N LEU A 161 1.96 14.59 18.43
CA LEU A 161 3.13 15.20 17.81
C LEU A 161 3.85 16.13 18.80
#